data_AF-A0A146EXW1-F1
#
_entry.id   AF-A0A146EXW1-F1
#
_cell.length_a   1.000
_cell.length_b   1.000
_cell.length_c   1.000
_cell.angle_alpha   90.00
_cell.angle_beta   90.00
_cell.angle_gamma   90.00
#
_symmetry.space_group_name_H-M   'P 1'
#
loop_
_entity.id
_entity.type
_entity.pdbx_description
1 polymer ?
#
loop_
_entity_poly.entity_id
_entity_poly.type
_entity_poly.pdbx_seq_one_letter_code
_entity_poly.pdbx_strand_id
1 'polypeptide(L)' 'MAPASTNTGIPKDSWVLVTGVNGYVASHTADQLLQQGYRVRGTVRDPSKSRWIEHLFHEKYGADPDLS' A
#
# COMPACT_ATOMS: atom_id res chain seq x y z
N MET A 1 7.67 26.81 13.42
CA MET A 1 7.58 26.21 12.07
C MET A 1 6.20 25.61 11.92
N ALA A 2 5.33 26.20 11.09
CA ALA A 2 4.08 25.54 10.71
C ALA A 2 4.42 24.32 9.84
N PRO A 3 3.71 23.18 9.97
CA PRO A 3 3.94 22.04 9.07
C PRO A 3 3.65 22.50 7.65
N ALA A 4 4.54 22.17 6.72
CA ALA A 4 4.32 22.45 5.30
C ALA A 4 3.00 21.76 4.90
N SER A 5 2.03 22.54 4.44
CA SER A 5 0.79 22.02 3.87
C SER A 5 1.15 21.19 2.64
N THR A 6 1.27 19.86 2.81
CA THR A 6 1.56 18.94 1.72
C THR A 6 0.34 18.89 0.80
N ASN A 7 0.29 19.80 -0.16
CA ASN A 7 -0.68 19.83 -1.24
C ASN A 7 -0.34 18.72 -2.24
N THR A 8 -0.60 17.46 -1.86
CA THR A 8 -0.46 16.32 -2.76
C THR A 8 -1.61 16.36 -3.77
N GLY A 9 -1.32 16.07 -5.05
CA GLY A 9 -2.35 16.01 -6.09
C GLY A 9 -3.39 14.89 -5.87
N ILE A 10 -3.12 13.99 -4.92
CA ILE A 10 -4.01 12.93 -4.47
C ILE A 10 -4.27 13.17 -2.97
N PRO A 11 -5.54 13.24 -2.53
CA PRO A 11 -5.88 13.33 -1.12
C PRO A 11 -5.32 12.14 -0.32
N LYS A 12 -4.98 12.37 0.95
CA LYS A 12 -4.68 11.27 1.89
C LYS A 12 -5.87 10.33 2.03
N ASP A 13 -5.61 9.09 2.44
CA ASP A 13 -6.59 8.00 2.52
C ASP A 13 -7.21 7.56 1.18
N SER A 14 -6.79 8.15 0.06
CA SER A 14 -7.20 7.70 -1.27
C SER A 14 -6.67 6.30 -1.59
N TRP A 15 -7.42 5.58 -2.43
CA TRP A 15 -7.00 4.30 -2.97
C TRP A 15 -5.98 4.43 -4.08
N VAL A 16 -4.90 3.63 -4.00
CA VAL A 16 -3.88 3.49 -5.03
C VAL A 16 -3.79 2.03 -5.47
N LEU A 17 -3.93 1.78 -6.77
CA LEU A 17 -3.77 0.46 -7.37
C LEU A 17 -2.29 0.25 -7.74
N VAL A 18 -1.67 -0.78 -7.17
CA VAL A 18 -0.29 -1.19 -7.50
C VAL A 18 -0.31 -2.53 -8.20
N THR A 19 0.14 -2.56 -9.46
CA THR A 19 0.19 -3.79 -10.25
C THR A 19 1.50 -4.53 -10.06
N GLY A 20 1.45 -5.87 -10.07
CA GLY A 20 2.62 -6.70 -9.82
C GLY A 20 3.24 -6.44 -8.45
N VAL A 21 2.41 -6.25 -7.42
CA VAL A 21 2.85 -5.75 -6.09
C VAL A 21 3.95 -6.62 -5.47
N ASN A 22 4.00 -7.91 -5.84
CA ASN A 22 5.03 -8.86 -5.41
C ASN A 22 6.41 -8.68 -6.09
N GLY A 23 6.56 -7.74 -7.03
CA GLY A 23 7.86 -7.38 -7.59
C GLY A 23 8.67 -6.53 -6.61
N TYR A 24 10.00 -6.59 -6.70
CA TYR A 24 10.90 -5.85 -5.79
C TYR A 24 10.60 -4.35 -5.74
N VAL A 25 10.43 -3.69 -6.88
CA VAL A 25 10.13 -2.24 -6.92
C VAL A 25 8.71 -1.98 -6.42
N ALA A 26 7.74 -2.74 -6.91
CA ALA A 26 6.32 -2.55 -6.60
C ALA A 26 6.02 -2.76 -5.11
N SER A 27 6.70 -3.71 -4.46
CA SER A 27 6.55 -3.96 -3.02
C SER A 27 7.05 -2.77 -2.20
N HIS A 28 8.20 -2.20 -2.55
CA HIS A 28 8.72 -0.99 -1.89
C HIS A 28 7.83 0.22 -2.19
N THR A 29 7.30 0.36 -3.41
CA THR A 29 6.36 1.43 -3.72
C THR A 29 5.08 1.32 -2.88
N ALA A 30 4.49 0.13 -2.78
CA ALA A 30 3.32 -0.12 -1.95
C ALA A 30 3.61 0.17 -0.47
N ASP A 31 4.79 -0.24 0.02
CA ASP A 31 5.21 0.03 1.40
C ASP A 31 5.27 1.54 1.69
N GLN A 32 5.89 2.33 0.81
CA GLN A 32 5.98 3.78 0.98
C GLN A 32 4.63 4.47 0.89
N LEU A 33 3.72 3.98 0.03
CA LEU A 33 2.36 4.51 -0.06
C LEU A 33 1.56 4.26 1.22
N LEU A 34 1.67 3.06 1.79
CA LEU A 34 1.04 2.70 3.06
C LEU A 34 1.59 3.55 4.21
N GLN A 35 2.92 3.73 4.31
CA GLN A 35 3.54 4.60 5.33
C GLN A 35 3.08 6.06 5.22
N GLN A 36 2.72 6.52 4.03
CA GLN A 36 2.23 7.87 3.80
C GLN A 36 0.73 8.04 4.06
N GLY A 37 0.01 7.00 4.50
CA GLY A 37 -1.41 7.04 4.80
C GLY A 37 -2.30 6.95 3.55
N TYR A 38 -1.84 6.26 2.50
CA TYR A 38 -2.71 5.89 1.38
C TYR A 38 -3.21 4.45 1.57
N ARG A 39 -4.38 4.15 1.01
CA ARG A 39 -4.91 2.78 0.94
C ARG A 39 -4.36 2.12 -0.33
N VAL A 40 -3.76 0.94 -0.21
CA VAL A 40 -3.15 0.26 -1.38
C VAL A 40 -3.92 -1.00 -1.73
N ARG A 41 -4.30 -1.12 -3.01
CA ARG A 41 -4.79 -2.37 -3.60
C ARG A 41 -3.70 -2.94 -4.49
N GLY A 42 -3.10 -4.05 -4.07
CA GLY A 42 -2.10 -4.77 -4.85
C GLY A 42 -2.73 -5.80 -5.78
N THR A 43 -2.25 -5.92 -7.02
CA THR A 43 -2.59 -7.04 -7.91
C THR A 43 -1.36 -7.84 -8.29
N VAL A 44 -1.56 -9.14 -8.52
CA VAL A 44 -0.51 -10.10 -8.89
C VAL A 44 -1.05 -11.04 -9.96
N ARG A 45 -0.14 -11.66 -10.72
CA ARG A 45 -0.54 -12.64 -11.75
C ARG A 45 -0.95 -13.99 -11.14
N ASP A 46 -0.31 -14.40 -10.05
CA ASP A 46 -0.53 -15.68 -9.39
C ASP A 46 -0.54 -15.48 -7.86
N PRO A 47 -1.72 -15.53 -7.22
CA PRO A 47 -1.86 -15.36 -5.77
C PRO A 47 -1.02 -16.34 -4.96
N SER A 48 -0.82 -17.57 -5.44
CA SER A 48 -0.09 -18.61 -4.71
C SER A 48 1.38 -18.24 -4.49
N LYS A 49 1.96 -17.52 -5.45
CA LYS A 49 3.35 -17.02 -5.41
C LYS A 49 3.50 -15.69 -4.70
N SER A 50 2.39 -15.11 -4.23
CA SER A 50 2.33 -13.76 -3.66
C SER A 50 1.80 -13.74 -2.22
N ARG A 51 1.51 -14.90 -1.62
CA ARG A 51 1.09 -14.97 -0.21
C ARG A 51 2.08 -14.33 0.76
N TRP A 52 3.38 -14.37 0.44
CA TRP A 52 4.41 -13.76 1.27
C TRP A 52 4.24 -12.25 1.42
N ILE A 53 3.79 -11.56 0.37
CA ILE A 53 3.66 -10.09 0.42
C ILE A 53 2.36 -9.67 1.09
N GLU A 54 1.31 -10.46 0.95
CA GLU A 54 0.07 -10.30 1.70
C GLU A 54 0.33 -10.43 3.21
N HIS A 55 1.06 -11.48 3.62
CA HIS A 55 1.45 -11.67 5.01
C HIS A 55 2.33 -10.54 5.52
N LEU A 56 3.36 -10.14 4.76
CA LEU A 56 4.25 -9.02 5.12
C LEU A 56 3.48 -7.73 5.40
N PHE A 57 2.54 -7.35 4.53
CA PHE A 57 1.78 -6.12 4.73
C PHE A 57 0.72 -6.25 5.82
N HIS A 58 0.12 -7.43 5.98
CA HIS A 58 -0.83 -7.67 7.06
C HIS A 58 -0.16 -7.62 8.44
N GLU A 59 1.06 -8.14 8.57
CA GLU A 59 1.84 -8.02 9.81
C GLU A 59 2.30 -6.58 10.09
N LYS A 60 2.69 -5.84 9.04
CA LYS A 60 3.24 -4.49 9.19
C LYS A 60 2.16 -3.41 9.42
N TYR A 61 1.01 -3.54 8.76
CA TYR A 61 -0.03 -2.50 8.74
C TYR A 61 -1.39 -2.95 9.28
N GLY A 62 -1.58 -4.26 9.52
CA GLY A 62 -2.85 -4.84 9.93
C GLY A 62 -3.81 -5.12 8.76
N ALA A 63 -5.00 -5.61 9.10
CA ALA A 63 -6.11 -5.71 8.15
C ALA A 63 -6.67 -4.32 7.83
N ASP A 64 -7.27 -4.17 6.65
CA ASP A 64 -8.03 -2.95 6.32
C ASP A 64 -9.16 -2.78 7.36
N PRO A 65 -9.18 -1.69 8.16
CA PRO A 65 -10.16 -1.49 9.22
C PRO A 65 -11.61 -1.40 8.72
N ASP A 66 -11.78 -1.14 7.42
CA ASP A 66 -13.05 -0.85 6.76
C ASP A 66 -13.63 -2.09 6.04
N LEU A 67 -12.89 -3.22 6.05
CA LEU A 67 -13.29 -4.49 5.44
C LEU A 67 -13.70 -5.56 6.46
N SER A 68 -14.09 -5.15 7.68
CA SER A 68 -14.61 -6.01 8.75
C SER A 68 -16.10 -6.34 8.59
#